data_AF-A0A7D9D211-F1
#
_entry.id   AF-A0A7D9D211-F1
#
_cell.length_a   1.000
_cell.length_b   1.000
_cell.length_c   1.000
_cell.angle_alpha   90.00
_cell.angle_beta   90.00
_cell.angle_gamma   90.00
#
_symmetry.space_group_name_H-M   'P 1'
#
loop_
_entity.id
_entity.type
_entity.pdbx_description
1 polymer ?
#
loop_
_entity_poly.entity_id
_entity_poly.type
_entity_poly.pdbx_seq_one_letter_code
_entity_poly.pdbx_strand_id
1 'polypeptide(L)'
;MNMSRRRSAVAASLATFLLAATTVSAQTDTSRIDELEAKAAAMVQQLAELRAELDEAKDANASEDIQALRTDVAAASQAARRASKSASEWKNTSSVSHLAGYGSAGYINTDNGSDAFVGNFNPIFHFQYKDRVLWESELEFEIGEDGETEIALEYSTIDFFLNDNLIFLAGKFISPLGNFRQNIHPSWINKLPSAPPGFGHDGAAPLAEIGFQLRGGAGVGERSKVTYAAYVGMGPKLEGEDGEVHGIDTDGFAGDSDGEKVFGGRLSFLPIPKFEIGLSGAFGDVAVVEDDGVEVEDDPLRDYNVLGIDASYQWRNFDFRAEYIQQDVADSEQSVAPEGGTWETWYTQGAYKFGQGKWEGVLRYTDYSSPHASKSQEQWALGLNYLLSPNAMIKLGYEINDGLVGETTDDDRWLLQIAYGY
;
A
#
# COMPACT_ATOMS: atom_id res chain seq x y z
N MET A 1 49.22 44.99 19.17
CA MET A 1 49.00 44.36 17.84
C MET A 1 47.96 45.20 17.10
N ASN A 2 48.32 45.84 15.98
CA ASN A 2 47.56 46.95 15.38
C ASN A 2 46.14 46.57 14.91
N MET A 3 45.15 47.44 15.18
CA MET A 3 43.74 47.29 14.78
C MET A 3 43.55 47.02 13.28
N SER A 4 44.43 47.52 12.40
CA SER A 4 44.36 47.26 10.96
C SER A 4 44.60 45.79 10.59
N ARG A 5 45.46 45.08 11.34
CA ARG A 5 45.70 43.64 11.12
C ARG A 5 44.52 42.77 11.56
N ARG A 6 43.72 43.21 12.54
CA ARG A 6 42.48 42.53 12.93
C ARG A 6 41.36 42.76 11.90
N ARG A 7 41.25 43.96 11.31
CA ARG A 7 40.27 44.28 10.26
C ARG A 7 40.48 43.47 8.96
N SER A 8 41.73 43.31 8.51
CA SER A 8 42.04 42.50 7.33
C SER A 8 41.81 41.00 7.56
N ALA A 9 41.95 40.52 8.80
CA ALA A 9 41.63 39.13 9.12
C ALA A 9 40.12 38.86 9.05
N VAL A 10 39.28 39.74 9.61
CA VAL A 10 37.82 39.58 9.61
C VAL A 10 37.21 39.69 8.21
N ALA A 11 37.68 40.62 7.38
CA ALA A 11 37.19 40.78 6.00
C ALA A 11 37.64 39.64 5.06
N ALA A 12 38.86 39.13 5.24
CA ALA A 12 39.33 37.96 4.51
C ALA A 12 38.53 36.70 4.89
N SER A 13 38.17 36.56 6.18
CA SER A 13 37.33 35.46 6.66
C SER A 13 35.89 35.52 6.15
N LEU A 14 35.28 36.69 5.89
CA LEU A 14 33.93 36.74 5.31
C LEU A 14 33.89 36.39 3.81
N ALA A 15 34.90 36.83 3.03
CA ALA A 15 34.90 36.66 1.58
C ALA A 15 35.20 35.22 1.12
N THR A 16 35.96 34.44 1.90
CA THR A 16 36.25 33.04 1.55
C THR A 16 35.06 32.10 1.86
N PHE A 17 34.09 32.54 2.67
CA PHE A 17 33.00 31.70 3.17
C PHE A 17 31.76 31.65 2.25
N LEU A 18 31.60 32.60 1.31
CA LEU A 18 30.53 32.54 0.31
C LEU A 18 30.79 31.53 -0.82
N LEU A 19 32.02 31.01 -0.95
CA LEU A 19 32.43 30.16 -2.08
C LEU A 19 32.36 28.63 -1.81
N ALA A 20 32.07 28.19 -0.59
CA ALA A 20 32.10 26.76 -0.23
C ALA A 20 30.77 26.01 -0.46
N ALA A 21 29.83 26.62 -1.18
CA ALA A 21 28.59 25.99 -1.62
C ALA A 21 28.73 25.44 -3.05
N THR A 22 29.66 24.51 -3.27
CA THR A 22 29.65 23.69 -4.48
C THR A 22 29.79 22.22 -4.13
N THR A 23 28.87 21.45 -4.69
CA THR A 23 28.67 20.02 -4.54
C THR A 23 29.87 19.23 -5.08
N VAL A 24 30.46 18.37 -4.23
CA VAL A 24 31.29 17.25 -4.67
C VAL A 24 31.08 16.08 -3.71
N SER A 25 30.66 14.96 -4.29
CA SER A 25 30.33 13.67 -3.68
C SER A 25 31.58 12.88 -3.26
N ALA A 26 31.36 11.91 -2.36
CA ALA A 26 32.22 10.79 -1.97
C ALA A 26 33.31 11.03 -0.89
N GLN A 27 32.86 11.29 0.33
CA GLN A 27 33.48 10.84 1.59
C GLN A 27 32.30 10.64 2.57
N THR A 28 32.27 9.55 3.36
CA THR A 28 31.09 9.18 4.18
C THR A 28 30.48 10.40 4.88
N ASP A 29 29.24 10.73 4.51
CA ASP A 29 28.61 12.03 4.78
C ASP A 29 28.66 12.43 6.26
N THR A 30 28.58 11.47 7.18
CA THR A 30 28.54 11.71 8.63
C THR A 30 29.77 12.44 9.18
N SER A 31 31.01 12.01 8.87
CA SER A 31 32.21 12.65 9.44
C SER A 31 32.43 14.07 8.92
N ARG A 32 32.08 14.31 7.66
CA ARG A 32 32.17 15.63 7.03
C ARG A 32 31.08 16.55 7.58
N ILE A 33 29.87 16.03 7.79
CA ILE A 33 28.79 16.80 8.40
C ILE A 33 29.11 17.14 9.85
N ASP A 34 29.64 16.20 10.64
CA ASP A 34 30.05 16.46 12.03
C ASP A 34 31.15 17.53 12.11
N GLU A 35 32.10 17.54 11.18
CA GLU A 35 33.13 18.59 11.10
C GLU A 35 32.54 19.96 10.73
N LEU A 36 31.60 19.98 9.77
CA LEU A 36 30.90 21.21 9.37
C LEU A 36 30.02 21.76 10.50
N GLU A 37 29.39 20.89 11.28
CA GLU A 37 28.62 21.26 12.47
C GLU A 37 29.51 21.86 13.56
N ALA A 38 30.64 21.22 13.86
CA ALA A 38 31.60 21.73 14.84
C ALA A 38 32.11 23.12 14.43
N LYS A 39 32.36 23.33 13.13
CA LYS A 39 32.74 24.63 12.57
C LYS A 39 31.60 25.66 12.66
N ALA A 40 30.37 25.27 12.35
CA ALA A 40 29.20 26.16 12.45
C ALA A 40 28.93 26.59 13.90
N ALA A 41 29.00 25.65 14.86
CA ALA A 41 28.83 25.94 16.28
C ALA A 41 29.94 26.87 16.81
N ALA A 42 31.20 26.59 16.46
CA ALA A 42 32.32 27.46 16.80
C ALA A 42 32.16 28.87 16.20
N MET A 43 31.64 28.98 14.97
CA MET A 43 31.40 30.26 14.31
C MET A 43 30.28 31.07 15.00
N VAL A 44 29.19 30.40 15.42
CA VAL A 44 28.13 31.04 16.21
C VAL A 44 28.67 31.59 17.53
N GLN A 45 29.55 30.83 18.20
CA GLN A 45 30.18 31.28 19.44
C GLN A 45 31.10 32.48 19.21
N GLN A 46 31.97 32.44 18.21
CA GLN A 46 32.88 33.55 17.88
C GLN A 46 32.13 34.84 17.52
N LEU A 47 31.01 34.73 16.80
CA LEU A 47 30.17 35.88 16.47
C LEU A 47 29.43 36.44 17.69
N ALA A 48 29.05 35.59 18.64
CA ALA A 48 28.47 36.04 19.90
C ALA A 48 29.48 36.79 20.77
N GLU A 49 30.71 36.29 20.86
CA GLU A 49 31.83 36.95 21.56
C GLU A 49 32.16 38.31 20.90
N LEU A 50 32.28 38.34 19.57
CA LEU A 50 32.56 39.58 18.84
C LEU A 50 31.45 40.63 19.00
N ARG A 51 30.19 40.18 19.06
CA ARG A 51 29.05 41.06 19.33
C ARG A 51 29.12 41.64 20.74
N ALA A 52 29.49 40.84 21.74
CA ALA A 52 29.67 41.30 23.12
C ALA A 52 30.82 42.32 23.23
N GLU A 53 31.97 42.06 22.60
CA GLU A 53 33.09 43.03 22.54
C GLU A 53 32.67 44.37 21.90
N LEU A 54 31.86 44.29 20.84
CA LEU A 54 31.38 45.46 20.11
C LEU A 54 30.30 46.25 20.88
N ASP A 55 29.55 45.58 21.75
CA ASP A 55 28.60 46.17 22.70
C ASP A 55 29.30 46.76 23.93
N GLU A 56 30.45 46.23 24.35
CA GLU A 56 31.31 46.79 25.42
C GLU A 56 32.14 48.00 24.97
N ALA A 57 32.47 48.11 23.67
CA ALA A 57 33.18 49.25 23.07
C ALA A 57 32.34 50.55 23.00
N LYS A 58 31.46 50.78 23.97
CA LYS A 58 30.38 51.78 23.94
C LYS A 58 30.79 53.24 24.07
N ASP A 59 32.05 53.57 24.37
CA ASP A 59 32.44 54.96 24.62
C ASP A 59 33.61 55.41 23.74
N ALA A 60 33.26 56.03 22.61
CA ALA A 60 33.87 57.24 22.02
C ALA A 60 33.54 57.30 20.52
N ASN A 61 32.63 58.19 20.12
CA ASN A 61 32.30 58.54 18.73
C ASN A 61 32.33 57.35 17.75
N ALA A 62 31.26 56.54 17.74
CA ALA A 62 31.13 55.46 16.77
C ALA A 62 31.22 56.03 15.34
N SER A 63 32.37 55.84 14.69
CA SER A 63 32.54 56.16 13.27
C SER A 63 31.56 55.34 12.43
N GLU A 64 31.21 55.80 11.23
CA GLU A 64 30.36 55.03 10.29
C GLU A 64 30.86 53.58 10.13
N ASP A 65 32.19 53.37 10.14
CA ASP A 65 32.82 52.04 10.14
C ASP A 65 32.35 51.11 11.29
N ILE A 66 32.15 51.62 12.51
CA ILE A 66 31.75 50.79 13.67
C ILE A 66 30.27 50.40 13.54
N GLN A 67 29.43 51.29 12.98
CA GLN A 67 28.03 50.97 12.71
C GLN A 67 27.87 49.98 11.55
N ALA A 68 28.68 50.12 10.49
CA ALA A 68 28.75 49.15 9.40
C ALA A 68 29.18 47.77 9.94
N LEU A 69 30.24 47.72 10.77
CA LEU A 69 30.71 46.48 11.37
C LEU A 69 29.67 45.83 12.29
N ARG A 70 28.90 46.61 13.06
CA ARG A 70 27.77 46.10 13.88
C ARG A 70 26.70 45.43 13.01
N THR A 71 26.40 46.04 11.87
CA THR A 71 25.40 45.53 10.93
C THR A 71 25.88 44.24 10.27
N ASP A 72 27.15 44.19 9.84
CA ASP A 72 27.77 43.00 9.25
C ASP A 72 27.86 41.84 10.25
N VAL A 73 28.25 42.10 11.50
CA VAL A 73 28.31 41.08 12.56
C VAL A 73 26.90 40.57 12.90
N ALA A 74 25.89 41.43 12.90
CA ALA A 74 24.50 41.01 13.12
C ALA A 74 23.98 40.13 11.97
N ALA A 75 24.25 40.50 10.71
CA ALA A 75 23.89 39.72 9.53
C ALA A 75 24.63 38.37 9.50
N ALA A 76 25.93 38.37 9.78
CA ALA A 76 26.74 37.16 9.88
C ALA A 76 26.26 36.25 11.02
N SER A 77 25.89 36.81 12.17
CA SER A 77 25.32 36.04 13.31
C SER A 77 24.02 35.37 12.93
N GLN A 78 23.15 36.06 12.18
CA GLN A 78 21.89 35.50 11.72
C GLN A 78 22.11 34.40 10.67
N ALA A 79 23.04 34.61 9.74
CA ALA A 79 23.43 33.61 8.74
C ALA A 79 24.03 32.36 9.40
N ALA A 80 24.95 32.53 10.37
CA ALA A 80 25.57 31.42 11.11
C ALA A 80 24.55 30.62 11.94
N ARG A 81 23.57 31.30 12.58
CA ARG A 81 22.47 30.62 13.29
C ARG A 81 21.57 29.83 12.36
N ARG A 82 21.26 30.36 11.17
CA ARG A 82 20.50 29.62 10.14
C ARG A 82 21.28 28.41 9.65
N ALA A 83 22.57 28.59 9.33
CA ALA A 83 23.44 27.50 8.91
C ALA A 83 23.57 26.41 9.98
N SER A 84 23.74 26.77 11.25
CA SER A 84 23.80 25.82 12.37
C SER A 84 22.47 25.08 12.60
N LYS A 85 21.34 25.76 12.42
CA LYS A 85 20.02 25.12 12.50
C LYS A 85 19.82 24.14 11.34
N SER A 86 20.06 24.55 10.11
CA SER A 86 19.97 23.66 8.94
C SER A 86 20.97 22.49 9.01
N ALA A 87 22.15 22.72 9.57
CA ALA A 87 23.16 21.68 9.78
C ALA A 87 22.76 20.66 10.86
N SER A 88 21.76 20.92 11.71
CA SER A 88 21.30 19.99 12.74
C SER A 88 19.88 19.45 12.48
N GLU A 89 19.14 20.03 11.54
CA GLU A 89 17.77 19.60 11.17
C GLU A 89 17.72 18.14 10.67
N TRP A 90 18.75 17.68 9.95
CA TRP A 90 18.84 16.29 9.48
C TRP A 90 19.03 15.25 10.60
N LYS A 91 19.60 15.64 11.75
CA LYS A 91 19.78 14.75 12.92
C LYS A 91 18.46 14.53 13.68
N ASN A 92 17.50 15.42 13.49
CA ASN A 92 16.17 15.29 14.08
C ASN A 92 15.25 14.49 13.15
N THR A 93 15.74 13.33 12.69
CA THR A 93 14.97 12.44 11.82
C THR A 93 13.85 11.80 12.63
N SER A 94 12.73 12.49 12.66
CA SER A 94 11.47 11.96 13.14
C SER A 94 10.86 10.96 12.16
N SER A 95 11.53 10.73 11.03
CA SER A 95 11.11 9.83 9.97
C SER A 95 11.82 8.48 10.09
N VAL A 96 11.07 7.39 9.94
CA VAL A 96 11.54 6.02 9.85
C VAL A 96 11.15 5.48 8.49
N SER A 97 12.09 4.84 7.80
CA SER A 97 11.83 4.12 6.55
C SER A 97 11.94 2.63 6.78
N HIS A 98 11.04 1.86 6.20
CA HIS A 98 11.01 0.40 6.26
C HIS A 98 10.66 -0.15 4.88
N LEU A 99 11.42 -1.14 4.44
CA LEU A 99 11.17 -1.90 3.21
C LEU A 99 10.72 -3.30 3.63
N ALA A 100 9.59 -3.72 3.11
CA ALA A 100 9.09 -5.08 3.19
C ALA A 100 8.67 -5.53 1.79
N GLY A 101 8.09 -6.71 1.71
CA GLY A 101 7.46 -7.17 0.47
C GLY A 101 7.37 -8.67 0.41
N TYR A 102 7.06 -9.16 -0.77
CA TYR A 102 7.09 -10.59 -1.05
C TYR A 102 7.42 -10.87 -2.50
N GLY A 103 7.74 -12.12 -2.77
CA GLY A 103 7.88 -12.60 -4.13
C GLY A 103 7.65 -14.10 -4.18
N SER A 104 7.32 -14.57 -5.36
CA SER A 104 7.17 -16.00 -5.60
C SER A 104 7.63 -16.38 -7.00
N ALA A 105 8.00 -17.65 -7.13
CA ALA A 105 8.24 -18.28 -8.41
C ALA A 105 7.56 -19.65 -8.40
N GLY A 106 6.99 -20.04 -9.53
CA GLY A 106 6.19 -21.25 -9.61
C GLY A 106 6.09 -21.84 -11.00
N TYR A 107 5.39 -22.96 -11.06
CA TYR A 107 5.07 -23.69 -12.28
C TYR A 107 3.63 -24.19 -12.17
N ILE A 108 2.88 -24.01 -13.25
CA ILE A 108 1.50 -24.44 -13.41
C ILE A 108 1.46 -25.41 -14.60
N ASN A 109 0.86 -26.58 -14.38
CA ASN A 109 0.58 -27.57 -15.41
C ASN A 109 -0.93 -27.81 -15.43
N THR A 110 -1.53 -27.65 -16.60
CA THR A 110 -2.98 -27.63 -16.81
C THR A 110 -3.35 -28.73 -17.79
N ASP A 111 -4.38 -29.53 -17.48
CA ASP A 111 -4.67 -30.76 -18.23
C ASP A 111 -4.97 -30.54 -19.73
N ASN A 112 -5.77 -29.52 -20.09
CA ASN A 112 -6.04 -29.16 -21.49
C ASN A 112 -5.47 -27.80 -21.90
N GLY A 113 -4.51 -27.27 -21.13
CA GLY A 113 -3.89 -25.97 -21.34
C GLY A 113 -2.40 -26.04 -21.66
N SER A 114 -1.78 -24.86 -21.77
CA SER A 114 -0.32 -24.76 -21.83
C SER A 114 0.25 -24.66 -20.41
N ASP A 115 1.41 -25.29 -20.21
CA ASP A 115 2.17 -25.12 -18.97
C ASP A 115 2.83 -23.74 -18.91
N ALA A 116 2.96 -23.20 -17.71
CA ALA A 116 3.57 -21.88 -17.50
C ALA A 116 4.52 -21.87 -16.31
N PHE A 117 5.64 -21.17 -16.46
CA PHE A 117 6.42 -20.68 -15.31
C PHE A 117 5.91 -19.30 -14.96
N VAL A 118 5.60 -19.09 -13.68
CA VAL A 118 5.05 -17.83 -13.17
C VAL A 118 5.98 -17.25 -12.11
N GLY A 119 5.96 -15.93 -11.95
CA GLY A 119 6.70 -15.29 -10.89
C GLY A 119 6.27 -13.85 -10.68
N ASN A 120 6.37 -13.42 -9.43
CA ASN A 120 6.08 -12.06 -9.04
C ASN A 120 7.05 -11.53 -7.97
N PHE A 121 7.14 -10.21 -7.92
CA PHE A 121 7.94 -9.46 -6.97
C PHE A 121 7.19 -8.20 -6.55
N ASN A 122 6.92 -8.07 -5.25
CA ASN A 122 6.00 -7.09 -4.70
C ASN A 122 6.68 -6.32 -3.56
N PRO A 123 7.48 -5.27 -3.86
CA PRO A 123 8.10 -4.45 -2.83
C PRO A 123 7.10 -3.49 -2.18
N ILE A 124 7.10 -3.49 -0.85
CA ILE A 124 6.28 -2.62 0.00
C ILE A 124 7.16 -1.60 0.71
N PHE A 125 6.91 -0.32 0.45
CA PHE A 125 7.62 0.79 1.06
C PHE A 125 6.80 1.42 2.17
N HIS A 126 7.45 1.72 3.29
CA HIS A 126 6.84 2.41 4.42
C HIS A 126 7.71 3.61 4.83
N PHE A 127 7.10 4.78 4.93
CA PHE A 127 7.75 6.01 5.38
C PHE A 127 6.90 6.66 6.46
N GLN A 128 7.32 6.47 7.71
CA GLN A 128 6.59 6.95 8.87
C GLN A 128 7.22 8.23 9.40
N TYR A 129 6.43 9.28 9.61
CA TYR A 129 6.81 10.48 10.34
C TYR A 129 6.15 10.50 11.72
N LYS A 130 6.97 10.28 12.76
CA LYS A 130 6.53 10.16 14.16
C LYS A 130 5.39 9.14 14.30
N ASP A 131 4.54 9.34 15.29
CA ASP A 131 3.29 8.66 15.53
C ASP A 131 2.10 9.27 14.76
N ARG A 132 2.35 10.00 13.65
CA ARG A 132 1.32 10.85 13.02
C ARG A 132 0.96 10.49 11.60
N VAL A 133 1.97 10.20 10.79
CA VAL A 133 1.78 9.96 9.36
C VAL A 133 2.57 8.74 8.94
N LEU A 134 1.96 7.85 8.19
CA LEU A 134 2.61 6.79 7.45
C LEU A 134 2.27 6.99 5.96
N TRP A 135 3.27 7.01 5.09
CA TRP A 135 3.04 6.73 3.68
C TRP A 135 3.41 5.27 3.44
N GLU A 136 2.51 4.50 2.83
CA GLU A 136 2.76 3.14 2.42
C GLU A 136 2.41 2.92 0.95
N SER A 137 3.16 2.05 0.28
CA SER A 137 2.93 1.73 -1.13
C SER A 137 3.45 0.34 -1.46
N GLU A 138 2.67 -0.42 -2.22
CA GLU A 138 3.05 -1.69 -2.83
C GLU A 138 3.07 -1.52 -4.35
N LEU A 139 4.20 -1.92 -4.96
CA LEU A 139 4.28 -2.14 -6.39
C LEU A 139 4.15 -3.63 -6.64
N GLU A 140 3.52 -3.99 -7.74
CA GLU A 140 3.48 -5.35 -8.24
C GLU A 140 4.27 -5.47 -9.53
N PHE A 141 5.11 -6.49 -9.59
CA PHE A 141 5.84 -6.88 -10.78
C PHE A 141 5.50 -8.32 -11.10
N GLU A 142 4.96 -8.56 -12.29
CA GLU A 142 4.63 -9.90 -12.79
C GLU A 142 5.35 -10.19 -14.11
N ILE A 143 5.51 -11.48 -14.40
CA ILE A 143 6.05 -11.94 -15.68
C ILE A 143 4.86 -12.25 -16.57
N GLY A 144 4.65 -11.42 -17.61
CA GLY A 144 3.62 -11.63 -18.62
C GLY A 144 3.89 -12.89 -19.46
N GLU A 145 2.87 -13.38 -20.17
CA GLU A 145 2.94 -14.63 -20.93
C GLU A 145 4.01 -14.63 -22.03
N ASP A 146 4.29 -13.46 -22.61
CA ASP A 146 5.33 -13.25 -23.63
C ASP A 146 6.73 -13.01 -23.05
N GLY A 147 6.84 -12.98 -21.72
CA GLY A 147 8.05 -12.71 -20.96
C GLY A 147 8.32 -11.23 -20.69
N GLU A 148 7.39 -10.33 -21.04
CA GLU A 148 7.45 -8.93 -20.63
C GLU A 148 7.21 -8.77 -19.12
N THR A 149 7.59 -7.62 -18.57
CA THR A 149 7.37 -7.30 -17.16
C THR A 149 6.19 -6.37 -17.05
N GLU A 150 5.12 -6.84 -16.42
CA GLU A 150 3.97 -6.04 -16.08
C GLU A 150 4.22 -5.36 -14.73
N ILE A 151 3.86 -4.08 -14.63
CA ILE A 151 4.08 -3.27 -13.43
C ILE A 151 2.77 -2.59 -13.06
N ALA A 152 2.26 -2.88 -11.86
CA ALA A 152 1.07 -2.28 -11.31
C ALA A 152 1.38 -1.57 -9.98
N LEU A 153 0.55 -0.56 -9.66
CA LEU A 153 0.50 0.04 -8.33
C LEU A 153 -0.68 -0.58 -7.58
N GLU A 154 -0.42 -1.58 -6.73
CA GLU A 154 -1.46 -2.30 -6.00
C GLU A 154 -2.13 -1.38 -4.97
N TYR A 155 -1.32 -0.67 -4.18
CA TYR A 155 -1.82 0.39 -3.31
C TYR A 155 -0.78 1.49 -3.05
N SER A 156 -1.26 2.68 -2.71
CA SER A 156 -0.46 3.80 -2.22
C SER A 156 -1.32 4.76 -1.41
N THR A 157 -1.09 4.83 -0.10
CA THR A 157 -1.90 5.62 0.83
C THR A 157 -1.05 6.52 1.72
N ILE A 158 -1.62 7.67 2.08
CA ILE A 158 -1.16 8.45 3.22
C ILE A 158 -2.12 8.22 4.38
N ASP A 159 -1.57 7.69 5.46
CA ASP A 159 -2.25 7.28 6.67
C ASP A 159 -1.99 8.29 7.79
N PHE A 160 -3.03 9.04 8.16
CA PHE A 160 -3.01 9.97 9.28
C PHE A 160 -3.58 9.30 10.54
N PHE A 161 -2.73 9.07 11.53
CA PHE A 161 -3.13 8.54 12.83
C PHE A 161 -3.86 9.63 13.62
N LEU A 162 -5.19 9.54 13.70
CA LEU A 162 -6.02 10.52 14.40
C LEU A 162 -6.01 10.27 15.92
N ASN A 163 -6.03 9.01 16.31
CA ASN A 163 -5.87 8.52 17.68
C ASN A 163 -5.57 7.00 17.68
N ASP A 164 -5.43 6.40 18.85
CA ASP A 164 -5.11 4.98 19.03
C ASP A 164 -6.12 4.00 18.39
N ASN A 165 -7.32 4.46 18.02
CA ASN A 165 -8.40 3.64 17.49
C ASN A 165 -8.89 4.08 16.11
N LEU A 166 -8.29 5.11 15.48
CA LEU A 166 -8.78 5.65 14.22
C LEU A 166 -7.65 6.22 13.36
N ILE A 167 -7.64 5.79 12.10
CA ILE A 167 -6.73 6.20 11.05
C ILE A 167 -7.58 6.76 9.90
N PHE A 168 -7.15 7.87 9.33
CA PHE A 168 -7.66 8.40 8.07
C PHE A 168 -6.66 8.11 6.96
N LEU A 169 -7.10 7.41 5.91
CA LEU A 169 -6.31 7.03 4.76
C LEU A 169 -6.78 7.84 3.55
N ALA A 170 -5.83 8.27 2.72
CA ALA A 170 -6.09 8.93 1.43
C ALA A 170 -5.18 8.33 0.36
N GLY A 171 -5.76 7.92 -0.78
CA GLY A 171 -5.01 7.33 -1.90
C GLY A 171 -5.68 6.08 -2.47
N LYS A 172 -4.89 5.25 -3.14
CA LYS A 172 -5.31 3.92 -3.62
C LYS A 172 -5.14 2.91 -2.49
N PHE A 173 -6.21 2.26 -2.07
CA PHE A 173 -6.19 1.27 -0.99
C PHE A 173 -6.84 -0.05 -1.44
N ILE A 174 -6.32 -1.17 -0.91
CA ILE A 174 -6.96 -2.48 -1.09
C ILE A 174 -8.38 -2.43 -0.50
N SER A 175 -9.34 -2.98 -1.24
CA SER A 175 -10.74 -3.04 -0.83
C SER A 175 -10.89 -3.60 0.58
N PRO A 176 -11.59 -2.90 1.50
CA PRO A 176 -11.85 -3.42 2.83
C PRO A 176 -12.95 -4.49 2.84
N LEU A 177 -13.58 -4.79 1.70
CA LEU A 177 -14.72 -5.71 1.60
C LEU A 177 -14.21 -7.16 1.62
N GLY A 178 -14.76 -7.97 2.53
CA GLY A 178 -14.27 -9.33 2.76
C GLY A 178 -12.96 -9.43 3.55
N ASN A 179 -12.38 -10.63 3.61
CA ASN A 179 -11.13 -10.95 4.31
C ASN A 179 -9.98 -11.25 3.34
N PHE A 180 -10.27 -11.93 2.23
CA PHE A 180 -9.25 -12.52 1.37
C PHE A 180 -8.29 -11.47 0.82
N ARG A 181 -8.85 -10.49 0.11
CA ARG A 181 -8.11 -9.41 -0.56
C ARG A 181 -7.27 -8.64 0.44
N GLN A 182 -7.84 -8.09 1.50
CA GLN A 182 -7.06 -7.22 2.39
C GLN A 182 -6.03 -7.92 3.29
N ASN A 183 -6.15 -9.23 3.58
CA ASN A 183 -5.33 -9.86 4.62
C ASN A 183 -4.42 -10.99 4.11
N ILE A 184 -4.81 -11.69 3.04
CA ILE A 184 -4.26 -13.02 2.76
C ILE A 184 -3.98 -13.28 1.28
N HIS A 185 -4.16 -12.28 0.41
CA HIS A 185 -3.75 -12.33 -0.99
C HIS A 185 -2.25 -12.55 -1.21
N PRO A 186 -1.30 -12.04 -0.36
CA PRO A 186 0.11 -12.17 -0.66
C PRO A 186 0.54 -13.64 -0.74
N SER A 187 1.36 -13.98 -1.73
CA SER A 187 1.68 -15.38 -2.04
C SER A 187 2.32 -16.12 -0.86
N TRP A 188 3.07 -15.47 0.03
CA TRP A 188 3.65 -16.12 1.21
C TRP A 188 2.66 -16.27 2.40
N ILE A 189 1.51 -15.61 2.36
CA ILE A 189 0.46 -15.68 3.38
C ILE A 189 -0.65 -16.64 2.95
N ASN A 190 -1.04 -16.58 1.66
CA ASN A 190 -2.03 -17.47 1.07
C ASN A 190 -1.61 -18.94 1.27
N LYS A 191 -2.56 -19.78 1.66
CA LYS A 191 -2.33 -21.19 1.99
C LYS A 191 -2.20 -22.07 0.76
N LEU A 192 -2.77 -21.66 -0.35
CA LEU A 192 -2.64 -22.31 -1.65
C LEU A 192 -1.81 -21.42 -2.59
N PRO A 193 -1.28 -21.97 -3.70
CA PRO A 193 -0.60 -21.17 -4.71
C PRO A 193 -1.52 -20.16 -5.40
N SER A 194 -2.81 -20.47 -5.52
CA SER A 194 -3.83 -19.68 -6.20
C SER A 194 -4.82 -18.99 -5.25
N ALA A 195 -5.43 -17.90 -5.70
CA ALA A 195 -6.64 -17.35 -5.10
C ALA A 195 -7.83 -18.32 -5.29
N PRO A 196 -8.85 -18.29 -4.41
CA PRO A 196 -10.12 -18.94 -4.68
C PRO A 196 -10.76 -18.32 -5.95
N PRO A 197 -11.42 -19.12 -6.81
CA PRO A 197 -12.23 -18.60 -7.91
C PRO A 197 -13.14 -17.43 -7.47
N GLY A 198 -13.22 -16.38 -8.27
CA GLY A 198 -13.98 -15.16 -7.95
C GLY A 198 -13.29 -14.16 -6.99
N PHE A 199 -12.09 -14.45 -6.49
CA PHE A 199 -11.28 -13.52 -5.67
C PHE A 199 -10.04 -12.95 -6.39
N GLY A 200 -9.91 -13.25 -7.69
CA GLY A 200 -8.93 -12.64 -8.59
C GLY A 200 -9.53 -11.47 -9.37
N HIS A 201 -8.87 -11.08 -10.46
CA HIS A 201 -9.38 -10.04 -11.37
C HIS A 201 -10.71 -10.49 -11.99
N ASP A 202 -11.60 -9.53 -12.24
CA ASP A 202 -12.95 -9.70 -12.80
C ASP A 202 -13.84 -10.67 -12.01
N GLY A 203 -13.45 -10.93 -10.76
CA GLY A 203 -14.18 -11.76 -9.83
C GLY A 203 -15.23 -10.99 -9.05
N ALA A 204 -15.97 -11.71 -8.21
CA ALA A 204 -16.99 -11.13 -7.33
C ALA A 204 -16.42 -10.29 -6.16
N ALA A 205 -15.13 -10.42 -5.84
CA ALA A 205 -14.50 -9.71 -4.74
C ALA A 205 -13.77 -8.44 -5.22
N PRO A 206 -14.22 -7.22 -4.86
CA PRO A 206 -13.57 -6.00 -5.32
C PRO A 206 -12.11 -5.90 -4.88
N LEU A 207 -11.24 -5.41 -5.77
CA LEU A 207 -9.79 -5.44 -5.59
C LEU A 207 -9.28 -4.23 -4.78
N ALA A 208 -9.57 -3.02 -5.26
CA ALA A 208 -9.04 -1.78 -4.72
C ALA A 208 -10.00 -0.60 -4.93
N GLU A 209 -9.70 0.52 -4.29
CA GLU A 209 -10.42 1.77 -4.45
C GLU A 209 -9.49 2.97 -4.35
N ILE A 210 -9.84 4.08 -5.00
CA ILE A 210 -9.13 5.36 -4.86
C ILE A 210 -10.06 6.38 -4.21
N GLY A 211 -9.64 6.87 -3.04
CA GLY A 211 -10.42 7.89 -2.34
C GLY A 211 -9.98 8.08 -0.90
N PHE A 212 -10.96 8.15 0.00
CA PHE A 212 -10.74 8.36 1.42
C PHE A 212 -11.34 7.22 2.24
N GLN A 213 -10.60 6.76 3.24
CA GLN A 213 -11.05 5.71 4.15
C GLN A 213 -10.80 6.12 5.61
N LEU A 214 -11.75 5.80 6.48
CA LEU A 214 -11.55 5.75 7.91
C LEU A 214 -11.47 4.29 8.34
N ARG A 215 -10.39 3.90 9.01
CA ARG A 215 -10.18 2.53 9.50
C ARG A 215 -9.72 2.54 10.95
N GLY A 216 -10.11 1.52 11.70
CA GLY A 216 -9.70 1.42 13.08
C GLY A 216 -10.19 0.16 13.78
N GLY A 217 -10.03 0.17 15.10
CA GLY A 217 -10.52 -0.89 15.95
C GLY A 217 -10.45 -0.52 17.42
N ALA A 218 -11.35 -1.10 18.20
CA ALA A 218 -11.50 -0.83 19.62
C ALA A 218 -11.73 -2.13 20.41
N GLY A 219 -11.24 -2.17 21.64
CA GLY A 219 -11.56 -3.25 22.57
C GLY A 219 -13.00 -3.15 23.07
N VAL A 220 -13.70 -4.29 23.11
CA VAL A 220 -15.03 -4.42 23.71
C VAL A 220 -14.90 -5.38 24.89
N GLY A 221 -14.78 -4.84 26.11
CA GLY A 221 -14.45 -5.63 27.30
C GLY A 221 -13.00 -6.13 27.30
N GLU A 222 -12.73 -7.23 28.01
CA GLU A 222 -11.35 -7.70 28.22
C GLU A 222 -10.78 -8.56 27.09
N ARG A 223 -11.63 -9.26 26.34
CA ARG A 223 -11.19 -10.29 25.36
C ARG A 223 -11.73 -10.10 23.96
N SER A 224 -12.67 -9.18 23.76
CA SER A 224 -13.31 -8.96 22.48
C SER A 224 -12.82 -7.67 21.83
N LYS A 225 -12.88 -7.61 20.51
CA LYS A 225 -12.50 -6.44 19.72
C LYS A 225 -13.50 -6.23 18.60
N VAL A 226 -13.65 -4.99 18.17
CA VAL A 226 -14.34 -4.63 16.94
C VAL A 226 -13.33 -3.95 16.03
N THR A 227 -13.33 -4.26 14.75
CA THR A 227 -12.62 -3.47 13.73
C THR A 227 -13.62 -2.91 12.75
N TYR A 228 -13.31 -1.75 12.18
CA TYR A 228 -14.19 -1.06 11.27
C TYR A 228 -13.38 -0.36 10.18
N ALA A 229 -13.94 -0.34 8.98
CA ALA A 229 -13.51 0.47 7.86
C ALA A 229 -14.74 1.06 7.18
N ALA A 230 -14.68 2.33 6.79
CA ALA A 230 -15.68 2.99 5.96
C ALA A 230 -14.95 3.89 4.96
N TYR A 231 -15.40 3.90 3.71
CA TYR A 231 -14.75 4.65 2.66
C TYR A 231 -15.74 5.33 1.73
N VAL A 232 -15.22 6.33 1.01
CA VAL A 232 -15.79 6.90 -0.20
C VAL A 232 -14.70 6.84 -1.28
N GLY A 233 -15.04 6.28 -2.43
CA GLY A 233 -14.13 6.07 -3.54
C GLY A 233 -14.74 6.51 -4.87
N MET A 234 -13.95 6.44 -5.93
CA MET A 234 -14.44 6.67 -7.29
C MET A 234 -15.32 5.52 -7.78
N GLY A 235 -15.16 4.31 -7.22
CA GLY A 235 -15.94 3.16 -7.63
C GLY A 235 -15.30 2.38 -8.78
N PRO A 236 -15.92 1.24 -9.15
CA PRO A 236 -15.49 0.42 -10.27
C PRO A 236 -16.03 0.94 -11.61
N LYS A 237 -15.61 0.28 -12.68
CA LYS A 237 -16.13 0.50 -14.04
C LYS A 237 -16.75 -0.78 -14.58
N LEU A 238 -17.80 -0.65 -15.40
CA LEU A 238 -18.40 -1.80 -16.08
C LEU A 238 -17.75 -1.99 -17.44
N GLU A 239 -17.16 -3.16 -17.67
CA GLU A 239 -16.55 -3.50 -18.95
C GLU A 239 -17.63 -3.89 -19.95
N GLY A 240 -17.96 -2.98 -20.88
CA GLY A 240 -18.99 -3.20 -21.89
C GLY A 240 -18.40 -3.50 -23.27
N GLU A 241 -18.67 -4.68 -23.81
CA GLU A 241 -18.29 -5.08 -25.17
C GLU A 241 -19.47 -5.81 -25.82
N ASP A 242 -19.62 -5.68 -27.15
CA ASP A 242 -20.61 -6.42 -27.95
C ASP A 242 -22.09 -6.37 -27.46
N GLY A 243 -22.43 -5.38 -26.64
CA GLY A 243 -23.77 -5.19 -26.09
C GLY A 243 -24.03 -5.90 -24.76
N GLU A 244 -22.98 -6.39 -24.09
CA GLU A 244 -23.04 -7.09 -22.81
C GLU A 244 -22.02 -6.51 -21.82
N VAL A 245 -22.27 -6.67 -20.51
CA VAL A 245 -21.30 -6.35 -19.46
C VAL A 245 -20.48 -7.59 -19.15
N HIS A 246 -19.19 -7.59 -19.48
CA HIS A 246 -18.31 -8.76 -19.28
C HIS A 246 -17.77 -8.87 -17.86
N GLY A 247 -17.59 -7.73 -17.18
CA GLY A 247 -16.96 -7.67 -15.88
C GLY A 247 -17.25 -6.37 -15.15
N ILE A 248 -16.82 -6.35 -13.89
CA ILE A 248 -16.77 -5.15 -13.07
C ILE A 248 -15.29 -4.97 -12.73
N ASP A 249 -14.64 -4.02 -13.41
CA ASP A 249 -13.24 -3.70 -13.13
C ASP A 249 -13.19 -2.92 -11.81
N THR A 250 -12.48 -3.48 -10.83
CA THR A 250 -12.38 -2.95 -9.46
C THR A 250 -10.93 -2.60 -9.10
N ASP A 251 -10.08 -2.31 -10.09
CA ASP A 251 -8.66 -1.99 -9.91
C ASP A 251 -8.40 -0.65 -9.18
N GLY A 252 -9.43 0.15 -8.96
CA GLY A 252 -9.34 1.45 -8.28
C GLY A 252 -8.89 2.57 -9.22
N PHE A 253 -9.84 3.38 -9.67
CA PHE A 253 -9.61 4.41 -10.68
C PHE A 253 -9.46 5.81 -10.10
N ALA A 254 -8.60 6.61 -10.71
CA ALA A 254 -8.40 8.01 -10.32
C ALA A 254 -9.36 8.98 -11.05
N GLY A 255 -9.98 8.51 -12.14
CA GLY A 255 -10.94 9.27 -12.92
C GLY A 255 -12.32 9.26 -12.25
N ASP A 256 -13.04 10.35 -12.43
CA ASP A 256 -14.42 10.57 -11.99
C ASP A 256 -15.23 11.02 -13.20
N SER A 257 -15.22 10.18 -14.23
CA SER A 257 -15.78 10.55 -15.53
C SER A 257 -17.31 10.48 -15.52
N ASP A 258 -17.86 9.58 -14.70
CA ASP A 258 -19.30 9.43 -14.42
C ASP A 258 -19.86 10.47 -13.41
N GLY A 259 -18.97 11.06 -12.60
CA GLY A 259 -19.32 12.05 -11.58
C GLY A 259 -19.79 11.46 -10.25
N GLU A 260 -19.85 10.14 -10.13
CA GLU A 260 -20.45 9.44 -8.99
C GLU A 260 -19.42 8.89 -8.01
N LYS A 261 -19.88 8.55 -6.80
CA LYS A 261 -19.01 8.01 -5.75
C LYS A 261 -19.60 6.75 -5.19
N VAL A 262 -18.74 5.77 -4.95
CA VAL A 262 -19.10 4.54 -4.24
C VAL A 262 -18.77 4.70 -2.76
N PHE A 263 -19.72 4.30 -1.93
CA PHE A 263 -19.58 4.27 -0.48
C PHE A 263 -19.56 2.82 -0.02
N GLY A 264 -18.62 2.47 0.84
CA GLY A 264 -18.55 1.11 1.35
C GLY A 264 -17.85 0.99 2.68
N GLY A 265 -17.79 -0.22 3.19
CA GLY A 265 -17.15 -0.48 4.47
C GLY A 265 -17.25 -1.92 4.93
N ARG A 266 -16.57 -2.17 6.04
CA ARG A 266 -16.57 -3.45 6.74
C ARG A 266 -16.61 -3.22 8.24
N LEU A 267 -17.41 -4.01 8.93
CA LEU A 267 -17.45 -4.11 10.38
C LEU A 267 -17.14 -5.55 10.76
N SER A 268 -16.15 -5.76 11.62
CA SER A 268 -15.84 -7.08 12.16
C SER A 268 -15.93 -7.12 13.68
N PHE A 269 -16.26 -8.30 14.20
CA PHE A 269 -16.28 -8.58 15.62
C PHE A 269 -15.41 -9.80 15.91
N LEU A 270 -14.48 -9.61 16.84
CA LEU A 270 -13.68 -10.67 17.42
C LEU A 270 -14.21 -10.97 18.83
N PRO A 271 -15.12 -11.94 19.02
CA PRO A 271 -15.64 -12.27 20.35
C PRO A 271 -14.55 -12.79 21.29
N ILE A 272 -13.57 -13.50 20.73
CA ILE A 272 -12.39 -14.01 21.43
C ILE A 272 -11.15 -13.82 20.53
N PRO A 273 -9.93 -13.84 21.09
CA PRO A 273 -8.73 -13.74 20.27
C PRO A 273 -8.71 -14.80 19.16
N LYS A 274 -8.40 -14.37 17.94
CA LYS A 274 -8.26 -15.22 16.74
C LYS A 274 -9.55 -15.85 16.22
N PHE A 275 -10.72 -15.43 16.70
CA PHE A 275 -11.99 -15.68 16.04
C PHE A 275 -12.52 -14.34 15.56
N GLU A 276 -12.71 -14.16 14.26
CA GLU A 276 -13.26 -12.95 13.64
C GLU A 276 -14.45 -13.32 12.78
N ILE A 277 -15.49 -12.48 12.82
CA ILE A 277 -16.61 -12.52 11.88
C ILE A 277 -16.77 -11.10 11.35
N GLY A 278 -16.82 -10.94 10.03
CA GLY A 278 -16.98 -9.67 9.34
C GLY A 278 -18.26 -9.61 8.51
N LEU A 279 -18.84 -8.41 8.42
CA LEU A 279 -19.85 -8.03 7.45
C LEU A 279 -19.33 -6.82 6.69
N SER A 280 -19.43 -6.86 5.37
CA SER A 280 -19.01 -5.77 4.50
C SER A 280 -20.03 -5.51 3.40
N GLY A 281 -19.98 -4.31 2.84
CA GLY A 281 -20.73 -3.99 1.64
C GLY A 281 -20.37 -2.63 1.08
N ALA A 282 -20.84 -2.38 -0.13
CA ALA A 282 -20.70 -1.11 -0.83
C ALA A 282 -21.94 -0.84 -1.66
N PHE A 283 -22.17 0.43 -1.97
CA PHE A 283 -23.24 0.88 -2.84
C PHE A 283 -22.84 2.18 -3.55
N GLY A 284 -23.39 2.40 -4.73
CA GLY A 284 -23.20 3.60 -5.53
C GLY A 284 -23.77 3.39 -6.92
N ASP A 285 -23.41 4.28 -7.82
CA ASP A 285 -23.76 4.19 -9.23
C ASP A 285 -22.47 4.07 -10.04
N VAL A 286 -22.52 3.35 -11.16
CA VAL A 286 -21.34 3.04 -11.99
C VAL A 286 -21.67 3.18 -13.47
N ALA A 287 -20.66 3.53 -14.27
CA ALA A 287 -20.76 3.69 -15.72
C ALA A 287 -20.13 2.54 -16.52
N VAL A 288 -20.57 2.42 -17.77
CA VAL A 288 -19.98 1.52 -18.77
C VAL A 288 -18.80 2.18 -19.46
N VAL A 289 -17.72 1.40 -19.62
CA VAL A 289 -16.53 1.79 -20.38
C VAL A 289 -16.29 0.83 -21.53
N GLU A 290 -15.67 1.34 -22.60
CA GLU A 290 -15.10 0.54 -23.68
C GLU A 290 -13.74 -0.06 -23.24
N ASP A 291 -13.18 -0.98 -24.03
CA ASP A 291 -11.92 -1.68 -23.76
C ASP A 291 -10.70 -0.78 -23.48
N ASP A 292 -10.71 0.46 -23.97
CA ASP A 292 -9.64 1.43 -23.70
C ASP A 292 -9.82 2.18 -22.37
N GLY A 293 -10.83 1.79 -21.58
CA GLY A 293 -11.20 2.35 -20.29
C GLY A 293 -11.89 3.71 -20.38
N VAL A 294 -12.24 4.15 -21.59
CA VAL A 294 -12.99 5.39 -21.84
C VAL A 294 -14.48 5.12 -21.67
N GLU A 295 -15.15 6.00 -20.93
CA GLU A 295 -16.59 5.93 -20.77
C GLU A 295 -17.34 6.13 -22.08
N VAL A 296 -18.42 5.37 -22.22
CA VAL A 296 -19.34 5.50 -23.33
C VAL A 296 -20.15 6.78 -23.14
N GLU A 297 -20.01 7.72 -24.09
CA GLU A 297 -20.71 9.01 -24.03
C GLU A 297 -22.24 8.81 -23.96
N ASP A 298 -22.89 9.51 -23.03
CA ASP A 298 -24.33 9.47 -22.77
C ASP A 298 -24.90 8.11 -22.31
N ASP A 299 -24.06 7.14 -21.91
CA ASP A 299 -24.54 5.88 -21.31
C ASP A 299 -25.12 6.11 -19.91
N PRO A 300 -26.30 5.57 -19.58
CA PRO A 300 -26.91 5.72 -18.26
C PRO A 300 -26.14 4.97 -17.16
N LEU A 301 -25.98 5.65 -16.03
CA LEU A 301 -25.47 5.05 -14.80
C LEU A 301 -26.35 3.90 -14.30
N ARG A 302 -25.74 2.97 -13.58
CA ARG A 302 -26.41 1.78 -13.02
C ARG A 302 -26.16 1.62 -11.54
N ASP A 303 -27.20 1.25 -10.81
CA ASP A 303 -27.11 0.90 -9.39
C ASP A 303 -26.10 -0.27 -9.23
N TYR A 304 -25.10 -0.07 -8.37
CA TYR A 304 -24.08 -1.05 -8.00
C TYR A 304 -24.16 -1.35 -6.51
N ASN A 305 -24.14 -2.64 -6.15
CA ASN A 305 -24.12 -3.07 -4.76
C ASN A 305 -23.12 -4.21 -4.54
N VAL A 306 -22.57 -4.24 -3.32
CA VAL A 306 -21.72 -5.34 -2.84
C VAL A 306 -22.20 -5.78 -1.47
N LEU A 307 -22.24 -7.08 -1.22
CA LEU A 307 -22.48 -7.68 0.08
C LEU A 307 -21.46 -8.78 0.35
N GLY A 308 -20.85 -8.77 1.53
CA GLY A 308 -19.90 -9.81 1.93
C GLY A 308 -20.02 -10.21 3.39
N ILE A 309 -19.78 -11.48 3.68
CA ILE A 309 -19.66 -12.03 5.03
C ILE A 309 -18.43 -12.92 5.10
N ASP A 310 -17.64 -12.75 6.14
CA ASP A 310 -16.41 -13.51 6.32
C ASP A 310 -16.26 -14.01 7.76
N ALA A 311 -15.56 -15.13 7.93
CA ALA A 311 -15.23 -15.69 9.23
C ALA A 311 -13.83 -16.33 9.19
N SER A 312 -13.03 -16.07 10.22
CA SER A 312 -11.74 -16.73 10.41
C SER A 312 -11.58 -17.22 11.85
N TYR A 313 -11.05 -18.42 12.02
CA TYR A 313 -10.76 -18.97 13.33
C TYR A 313 -9.45 -19.74 13.35
N GLN A 314 -8.53 -19.31 14.21
CA GLN A 314 -7.28 -20.02 14.43
C GLN A 314 -7.25 -20.67 15.82
N TRP A 315 -7.18 -22.00 15.84
CA TRP A 315 -7.11 -22.81 17.05
C TRP A 315 -5.92 -23.76 17.03
N ARG A 316 -4.91 -23.48 17.86
CA ARG A 316 -3.66 -24.25 17.93
C ARG A 316 -3.01 -24.37 16.55
N ASN A 317 -3.00 -25.57 15.98
CA ASN A 317 -2.41 -25.87 14.68
C ASN A 317 -3.42 -25.83 13.54
N PHE A 318 -4.68 -25.56 13.83
CA PHE A 318 -5.77 -25.48 12.86
C PHE A 318 -6.09 -24.02 12.54
N ASP A 319 -6.28 -23.74 11.26
CA ASP A 319 -6.75 -22.47 10.70
C ASP A 319 -7.97 -22.77 9.85
N PHE A 320 -9.06 -22.05 10.11
CA PHE A 320 -10.30 -22.14 9.36
C PHE A 320 -10.68 -20.77 8.84
N ARG A 321 -11.14 -20.72 7.59
CA ARG A 321 -11.63 -19.52 6.93
C ARG A 321 -12.86 -19.84 6.11
N ALA A 322 -13.79 -18.91 6.06
CA ALA A 322 -14.90 -18.92 5.13
C ALA A 322 -15.23 -17.50 4.74
N GLU A 323 -15.61 -17.29 3.50
CA GLU A 323 -15.92 -15.97 2.97
C GLU A 323 -16.90 -16.12 1.82
N TYR A 324 -17.92 -15.27 1.81
CA TYR A 324 -18.89 -15.11 0.74
C TYR A 324 -18.88 -13.64 0.36
N ILE A 325 -18.89 -13.35 -0.94
CA ILE A 325 -19.05 -12.00 -1.47
C ILE A 325 -19.84 -12.04 -2.77
N GLN A 326 -20.72 -11.07 -2.92
CA GLN A 326 -21.55 -10.85 -4.10
C GLN A 326 -21.42 -9.39 -4.49
N GLN A 327 -21.29 -9.14 -5.79
CA GLN A 327 -21.45 -7.83 -6.41
C GLN A 327 -22.52 -7.90 -7.50
N ASP A 328 -23.41 -6.91 -7.52
CA ASP A 328 -24.51 -6.81 -8.47
C ASP A 328 -24.59 -5.43 -9.12
N VAL A 329 -25.04 -5.44 -10.36
CA VAL A 329 -25.24 -4.26 -11.20
C VAL A 329 -26.62 -4.38 -11.84
N ALA A 330 -27.41 -3.31 -11.76
CA ALA A 330 -28.77 -3.28 -12.30
C ALA A 330 -28.82 -3.26 -13.84
N ASP A 331 -29.94 -3.73 -14.39
CA ASP A 331 -30.27 -3.57 -15.81
C ASP A 331 -30.46 -2.09 -16.18
N SER A 332 -30.15 -1.73 -17.42
CA SER A 332 -30.41 -0.39 -17.96
C SER A 332 -30.79 -0.44 -19.44
N GLU A 333 -32.10 -0.40 -19.73
CA GLU A 333 -32.64 -0.56 -21.11
C GLU A 333 -32.09 0.44 -22.14
N GLN A 334 -31.57 1.58 -21.70
CA GLN A 334 -31.03 2.63 -22.55
C GLN A 334 -29.51 2.54 -22.74
N SER A 335 -28.85 1.62 -22.04
CA SER A 335 -27.41 1.42 -22.13
C SER A 335 -27.02 0.70 -23.41
N VAL A 336 -25.77 0.90 -23.83
CA VAL A 336 -25.14 0.10 -24.88
C VAL A 336 -25.07 -1.39 -24.51
N ALA A 337 -25.09 -1.72 -23.21
CA ALA A 337 -25.11 -3.09 -22.71
C ALA A 337 -26.28 -3.33 -21.74
N PRO A 338 -27.52 -3.51 -22.20
CA PRO A 338 -28.71 -3.35 -21.36
C PRO A 338 -28.84 -4.28 -20.15
N GLU A 339 -28.26 -5.46 -20.22
CA GLU A 339 -28.33 -6.47 -19.16
C GLU A 339 -27.34 -6.13 -18.04
N GLY A 340 -27.80 -6.21 -16.80
CA GLY A 340 -26.97 -6.17 -15.60
C GLY A 340 -26.35 -7.54 -15.32
N GLY A 341 -25.86 -7.71 -14.10
CA GLY A 341 -25.18 -8.95 -13.74
C GLY A 341 -24.99 -9.13 -12.24
N THR A 342 -24.82 -10.39 -11.83
CA THR A 342 -24.46 -10.76 -10.47
C THR A 342 -23.28 -11.70 -10.49
N TRP A 343 -22.20 -11.28 -9.85
CA TRP A 343 -21.02 -12.09 -9.61
C TRP A 343 -21.04 -12.49 -8.13
N GLU A 344 -21.02 -13.79 -7.86
CA GLU A 344 -21.12 -14.35 -6.52
C GLU A 344 -20.02 -15.39 -6.32
N THR A 345 -19.27 -15.31 -5.22
CA THR A 345 -18.31 -16.34 -4.86
C THR A 345 -18.37 -16.64 -3.37
N TRP A 346 -18.10 -17.89 -3.01
CA TRP A 346 -17.75 -18.24 -1.65
C TRP A 346 -16.72 -19.35 -1.58
N TYR A 347 -15.90 -19.34 -0.53
CA TYR A 347 -15.02 -20.45 -0.21
C TYR A 347 -15.08 -20.83 1.26
N THR A 348 -14.72 -22.08 1.53
CA THR A 348 -14.31 -22.53 2.86
C THR A 348 -12.97 -23.23 2.78
N GLN A 349 -12.08 -22.91 3.73
CA GLN A 349 -10.73 -23.43 3.76
C GLN A 349 -10.36 -23.91 5.18
N GLY A 350 -9.81 -25.11 5.26
CA GLY A 350 -9.17 -25.64 6.45
C GLY A 350 -7.68 -25.87 6.19
N ALA A 351 -6.83 -25.45 7.12
CA ALA A 351 -5.41 -25.75 7.12
C ALA A 351 -4.95 -26.33 8.46
N TYR A 352 -4.08 -27.33 8.43
CA TYR A 352 -3.58 -27.98 9.64
C TYR A 352 -2.06 -28.16 9.62
N LYS A 353 -1.38 -27.65 10.65
CA LYS A 353 0.07 -27.78 10.84
C LYS A 353 0.43 -29.06 11.57
N PHE A 354 1.33 -29.85 10.99
CA PHE A 354 1.82 -31.11 11.54
C PHE A 354 3.35 -31.25 11.38
N GLY A 355 3.92 -32.37 11.83
CA GLY A 355 5.36 -32.60 11.76
C GLY A 355 6.18 -31.55 12.51
N GLN A 356 5.76 -31.22 13.73
CA GLN A 356 6.34 -30.14 14.56
C GLN A 356 6.19 -28.73 13.94
N GLY A 357 5.18 -28.54 13.08
CA GLY A 357 4.91 -27.26 12.44
C GLY A 357 5.73 -26.98 11.18
N LYS A 358 6.42 -27.99 10.64
CA LYS A 358 7.15 -27.89 9.36
C LYS A 358 6.28 -28.15 8.13
N TRP A 359 5.16 -28.83 8.32
CA TRP A 359 4.23 -29.16 7.25
C TRP A 359 2.87 -28.57 7.54
N GLU A 360 2.17 -28.11 6.51
CA GLU A 360 0.80 -27.62 6.58
C GLU A 360 0.00 -28.24 5.43
N GLY A 361 -1.04 -29.01 5.77
CA GLY A 361 -1.99 -29.55 4.81
C GLY A 361 -3.17 -28.60 4.69
N VAL A 362 -3.65 -28.37 3.47
CA VAL A 362 -4.71 -27.39 3.16
C VAL A 362 -5.76 -28.05 2.28
N LEU A 363 -7.02 -27.74 2.54
CA LEU A 363 -8.16 -28.10 1.71
C LEU A 363 -9.06 -26.87 1.58
N ARG A 364 -9.40 -26.50 0.35
CA ARG A 364 -10.35 -25.43 0.05
C ARG A 364 -11.41 -25.95 -0.91
N TYR A 365 -12.67 -25.60 -0.64
CA TYR A 365 -13.74 -25.66 -1.62
C TYR A 365 -14.16 -24.23 -1.95
N THR A 366 -14.38 -23.96 -3.23
CA THR A 366 -14.87 -22.68 -3.73
C THR A 366 -15.96 -22.93 -4.77
N ASP A 367 -16.95 -22.04 -4.79
CA ASP A 367 -18.01 -22.00 -5.78
C ASP A 367 -18.18 -20.54 -6.21
N TYR A 368 -17.94 -20.29 -7.49
CA TYR A 368 -18.00 -18.98 -8.13
C TYR A 368 -18.98 -19.01 -9.29
N SER A 369 -19.96 -18.12 -9.24
CA SER A 369 -20.98 -17.90 -10.26
C SER A 369 -20.82 -16.50 -10.86
N SER A 370 -20.93 -16.42 -12.18
CA SER A 370 -20.90 -15.18 -12.97
C SER A 370 -22.06 -15.19 -13.97
N PRO A 371 -22.52 -14.03 -14.49
CA PRO A 371 -23.46 -14.01 -15.62
C PRO A 371 -22.92 -14.77 -16.84
N HIS A 372 -21.59 -14.87 -16.93
CA HIS A 372 -20.87 -15.57 -17.99
C HIS A 372 -20.56 -17.00 -17.57
N ALA A 373 -21.25 -17.97 -18.16
CA ALA A 373 -21.07 -19.39 -17.85
C ALA A 373 -19.62 -19.87 -18.04
N SER A 374 -18.88 -19.28 -18.99
CA SER A 374 -17.45 -19.58 -19.23
C SER A 374 -16.54 -19.21 -18.06
N LYS A 375 -16.97 -18.28 -17.20
CA LYS A 375 -16.21 -17.80 -16.03
C LYS A 375 -16.60 -18.50 -14.73
N SER A 376 -17.77 -19.13 -14.68
CA SER A 376 -18.26 -19.82 -13.48
C SER A 376 -17.43 -21.08 -13.21
N GLN A 377 -17.15 -21.36 -11.94
CA GLN A 377 -16.25 -22.44 -11.54
C GLN A 377 -16.52 -22.93 -10.12
N GLU A 378 -16.73 -24.24 -9.98
CA GLU A 378 -16.56 -24.96 -8.72
C GLU A 378 -15.12 -25.51 -8.63
N GLN A 379 -14.50 -25.44 -7.46
CA GLN A 379 -13.12 -25.88 -7.28
C GLN A 379 -12.90 -26.58 -5.94
N TRP A 380 -12.30 -27.76 -6.00
CA TRP A 380 -11.59 -28.35 -4.86
C TRP A 380 -10.08 -28.14 -5.01
N ALA A 381 -9.47 -27.43 -4.07
CA ALA A 381 -8.03 -27.23 -4.03
C ALA A 381 -7.38 -27.94 -2.84
N LEU A 382 -6.41 -28.79 -3.12
CA LEU A 382 -5.64 -29.57 -2.15
C LEU A 382 -4.22 -29.02 -2.09
N GLY A 383 -3.73 -28.72 -0.90
CA GLY A 383 -2.41 -28.13 -0.68
C GLY A 383 -1.55 -28.91 0.31
N LEU A 384 -0.25 -29.00 0.00
CA LEU A 384 0.78 -29.44 0.94
C LEU A 384 1.92 -28.41 0.94
N ASN A 385 2.09 -27.74 2.07
CA ASN A 385 3.12 -26.72 2.25
C ASN A 385 4.24 -27.26 3.14
N TYR A 386 5.49 -26.99 2.74
CA TYR A 386 6.68 -27.13 3.56
C TYR A 386 7.13 -25.75 4.06
N LEU A 387 7.06 -25.54 5.36
CA LEU A 387 7.36 -24.26 6.01
C LEU A 387 8.86 -24.20 6.35
N LEU A 388 9.61 -23.45 5.55
CA LEU A 388 11.05 -23.23 5.75
C LEU A 388 11.31 -22.29 6.94
N SER A 389 10.50 -21.22 7.02
CA SER A 389 10.47 -20.22 8.08
C SER A 389 9.06 -19.61 8.16
N PRO A 390 8.76 -18.72 9.12
CA PRO A 390 7.46 -18.05 9.17
C PRO A 390 7.10 -17.23 7.91
N ASN A 391 8.10 -16.83 7.14
CA ASN A 391 8.00 -15.98 5.95
C ASN A 391 8.48 -16.67 4.66
N ALA A 392 8.79 -17.97 4.69
CA ALA A 392 9.28 -18.70 3.51
C ALA A 392 8.67 -20.11 3.45
N MET A 393 8.15 -20.50 2.29
CA MET A 393 7.55 -21.83 2.11
C MET A 393 7.65 -22.34 0.67
N ILE A 394 7.56 -23.65 0.55
CA ILE A 394 7.35 -24.35 -0.73
C ILE A 394 5.94 -24.95 -0.67
N LYS A 395 5.15 -24.78 -1.71
CA LYS A 395 3.77 -25.24 -1.81
C LYS A 395 3.61 -26.17 -3.00
N LEU A 396 2.94 -27.29 -2.78
CA LEU A 396 2.39 -28.14 -3.82
C LEU A 396 0.87 -28.04 -3.75
N GLY A 397 0.24 -27.65 -4.84
CA GLY A 397 -1.20 -27.57 -5.01
C GLY A 397 -1.68 -28.51 -6.11
N TYR A 398 -2.87 -29.06 -5.93
CA TYR A 398 -3.65 -29.68 -6.99
C TYR A 398 -5.08 -29.15 -6.93
N GLU A 399 -5.61 -28.75 -8.07
CA GLU A 399 -6.94 -28.18 -8.22
C GLU A 399 -7.77 -29.11 -9.09
N ILE A 400 -8.94 -29.47 -8.58
CA ILE A 400 -9.99 -30.18 -9.30
C ILE A 400 -11.04 -29.13 -9.63
N ASN A 401 -11.20 -28.85 -10.91
CA ASN A 401 -12.03 -27.75 -11.40
C ASN A 401 -13.23 -28.30 -12.16
N ASP A 402 -14.39 -27.67 -11.97
CA ASP A 402 -15.63 -27.99 -12.69
C ASP A 402 -16.23 -26.67 -13.19
N GLY A 403 -16.24 -26.50 -14.51
CA GLY A 403 -16.61 -25.26 -15.19
C GLY A 403 -17.29 -25.55 -16.53
N LEU A 404 -17.23 -24.58 -17.44
CA LEU A 404 -17.77 -24.80 -18.79
C LEU A 404 -16.80 -25.68 -19.60
N VAL A 405 -17.30 -26.83 -20.09
CA VAL A 405 -16.49 -27.76 -20.89
C VAL A 405 -15.81 -27.06 -22.07
N GLY A 406 -14.47 -27.15 -22.10
CA GLY A 406 -13.63 -26.54 -23.14
C GLY A 406 -13.09 -25.16 -22.78
N GLU A 407 -13.51 -24.59 -21.65
CA GLU A 407 -12.93 -23.39 -21.05
C GLU A 407 -11.89 -23.79 -19.98
N THR A 408 -10.97 -22.86 -19.69
CA THR A 408 -9.93 -23.07 -18.65
C THR A 408 -10.51 -23.23 -17.25
N THR A 409 -11.77 -22.87 -17.04
CA THR A 409 -12.52 -23.08 -15.79
C THR A 409 -12.83 -24.55 -15.52
N ASP A 410 -12.78 -25.42 -16.53
CA ASP A 410 -12.99 -26.87 -16.42
C ASP A 410 -11.67 -27.67 -16.30
N ASP A 411 -10.52 -27.00 -16.40
CA ASP A 411 -9.23 -27.69 -16.44
C ASP A 411 -8.64 -27.93 -15.06
N ASP A 412 -8.35 -29.19 -14.72
CA ASP A 412 -7.56 -29.55 -13.54
C ASP A 412 -6.12 -29.03 -13.64
N ARG A 413 -5.52 -28.67 -12.49
CA ARG A 413 -4.20 -28.04 -12.45
C ARG A 413 -3.29 -28.56 -11.34
N TRP A 414 -2.02 -28.75 -11.68
CA TRP A 414 -0.91 -28.89 -10.72
C TRP A 414 -0.19 -27.56 -10.55
N LEU A 415 0.09 -27.19 -9.30
CA LEU A 415 0.78 -25.95 -8.95
C LEU A 415 1.95 -26.22 -8.03
N LEU A 416 3.14 -25.71 -8.40
CA LEU A 416 4.31 -25.66 -7.54
C LEU A 416 4.67 -24.20 -7.31
N GLN A 417 4.88 -23.78 -6.07
CA GLN A 417 5.25 -22.40 -5.75
C GLN A 417 6.29 -22.35 -4.63
N ILE A 418 7.32 -21.52 -4.81
CA ILE A 418 8.21 -21.07 -3.74
C ILE A 418 7.83 -19.63 -3.44
N ALA A 419 7.44 -19.35 -2.19
CA ALA A 419 6.99 -18.02 -1.77
C ALA A 419 7.84 -17.50 -0.60
N TYR A 420 8.18 -16.22 -0.65
CA TYR A 420 9.05 -15.56 0.32
C TYR A 420 8.57 -14.15 0.62
N GLY A 421 8.27 -13.84 1.88
CA GLY A 421 8.08 -12.49 2.39
C GLY A 421 9.36 -11.98 3.06
N TYR A 422 9.67 -10.69 2.97
CA TYR A 422 10.89 -10.10 3.51
C TYR A 422 10.67 -8.81 4.28
#